data_AF-A0A015IAJ0-F1
#
_entry.id   AF-A0A015IAJ0-F1
#
_cell.length_a   1.000
_cell.length_b   1.000
_cell.length_c   1.000
_cell.angle_alpha   90.00
_cell.angle_beta   90.00
_cell.angle_gamma   90.00
#
_symmetry.space_group_name_H-M   'P 1'
#
loop_
_entity.id
_entity.type
_entity.pdbx_description
1 polymer ?
#
loop_
_entity_poly.entity_id
_entity_poly.type
_entity_poly.pdbx_seq_one_letter_code
_entity_poly.pdbx_strand_id
1 'polypeptide(L)'
;MEIERSELNSLKVRDFSLVVHFESGRYENERLLKDCEESLCDYNIVESTANFVSLKENNKRLIDLMETQKAIDEDLFILAEALLSKLENQEVLSNYRDWISYFNKFLRAELDANTWFKAQRAVYNKIANKLVNYAESEKEYILELEKALKNIKMTLYQYEVLILLKLKSNIEFHGDVRQTKTQAQDKLDSFPKDMQIFKNPLQQLFSSLDALMPYQQNK
;
A
#
# COMPACT_ATOMS: atom_id res chain seq x y z
N MET A 1 -0.17 3.97 0.71
CA MET A 1 0.53 4.02 2.02
C MET A 1 0.21 5.29 2.80
N GLU A 2 -0.02 6.44 2.15
CA GLU A 2 -0.31 7.69 2.87
C GLU A 2 -1.71 7.69 3.52
N ILE A 3 -2.71 7.12 2.84
CA ILE A 3 -4.07 6.94 3.36
C ILE A 3 -4.04 5.99 4.58
N GLU A 4 -3.42 4.82 4.42
CA GLU A 4 -3.34 3.79 5.46
C GLU A 4 -2.55 4.30 6.69
N ARG A 5 -1.53 5.14 6.47
CA ARG A 5 -0.79 5.80 7.56
C ARG A 5 -1.67 6.84 8.29
N SER A 6 -2.48 7.60 7.56
CA SER A 6 -3.43 8.55 8.15
C SER A 6 -4.49 7.83 9.00
N GLU A 7 -5.06 6.75 8.48
CA GLU A 7 -6.03 5.90 9.18
C GLU A 7 -5.44 5.30 10.47
N LEU A 8 -4.23 4.73 10.38
CA LEU A 8 -3.53 4.21 11.56
C LEU A 8 -3.29 5.29 12.61
N ASN A 9 -2.91 6.50 12.20
CA ASN A 9 -2.70 7.60 13.13
C ASN A 9 -4.01 8.04 13.80
N SER A 10 -5.12 8.07 13.05
CA SER A 10 -6.45 8.36 13.59
C SER A 10 -6.86 7.33 14.67
N LEU A 11 -6.65 6.04 14.40
CA LEU A 11 -6.91 4.98 15.37
C LEU A 11 -6.07 5.12 16.64
N LYS A 12 -4.76 5.41 16.49
CA LYS A 12 -3.87 5.65 17.64
C LYS A 12 -4.32 6.81 18.53
N VAL A 13 -4.81 7.89 17.93
CA VAL A 13 -5.30 9.05 18.70
C VAL A 13 -6.56 8.68 19.47
N ARG A 14 -7.50 7.96 18.83
CA ARG A 14 -8.72 7.47 19.47
C ARG A 14 -8.42 6.53 20.64
N ASP A 15 -7.54 5.55 20.41
CA ASP A 15 -7.10 4.58 21.42
C ASP A 15 -6.44 5.27 22.63
N PHE A 16 -5.48 6.17 22.37
CA PHE A 16 -4.82 6.92 23.43
C PHE A 16 -5.80 7.75 24.29
N SER A 17 -6.76 8.42 23.65
CA SER A 17 -7.80 9.16 24.36
C SER A 17 -8.66 8.25 25.23
N LEU A 18 -8.98 7.05 24.74
CA LEU A 18 -9.81 6.07 25.44
C LEU A 18 -9.09 5.52 26.67
N VAL A 19 -7.81 5.15 26.55
CA VAL A 19 -6.98 4.68 27.66
C VAL A 19 -6.97 5.67 28.82
N VAL A 20 -6.78 6.97 28.52
CA VAL A 20 -6.80 8.03 29.55
C VAL A 20 -8.15 8.10 30.28
N HIS A 21 -9.26 8.02 29.55
CA HIS A 21 -10.58 8.04 30.16
C HIS A 21 -10.89 6.77 30.97
N PHE A 22 -10.42 5.62 30.49
CA PHE A 22 -10.60 4.35 31.18
C PHE A 22 -9.82 4.31 32.50
N GLU A 23 -8.56 4.74 32.49
CA GLU A 23 -7.75 4.83 33.71
C GLU A 23 -8.36 5.78 34.73
N SER A 24 -8.81 6.97 34.29
CA SER A 24 -9.49 7.93 35.16
C SER A 24 -10.78 7.35 35.76
N GLY A 25 -11.61 6.70 34.95
CA GLY A 25 -12.82 6.04 35.43
C GLY A 25 -12.52 4.88 36.40
N ARG A 26 -11.44 4.14 36.18
CA ARG A 26 -11.00 3.08 37.09
C ARG A 26 -10.60 3.64 38.46
N TYR A 27 -9.80 4.71 38.48
CA TYR A 27 -9.42 5.38 39.74
C TYR A 27 -10.63 5.97 40.48
N GLU A 28 -11.58 6.55 39.75
CA GLU A 28 -12.83 7.06 40.33
C GLU A 28 -13.65 5.93 40.98
N ASN A 29 -13.74 4.76 40.33
CA ASN A 29 -14.40 3.59 40.90
C ASN A 29 -13.72 3.12 42.19
N GLU A 30 -12.38 3.06 42.22
CA GLU A 30 -11.62 2.69 43.43
C GLU A 30 -11.90 3.65 44.60
N ARG A 31 -11.96 4.96 44.31
CA ARG A 31 -12.31 5.97 45.32
C ARG A 31 -13.74 5.80 45.81
N LEU A 32 -14.72 5.71 44.90
CA LEU A 32 -16.13 5.58 45.25
C LEU A 32 -16.43 4.31 46.03
N LEU A 33 -15.70 3.22 45.78
CA LEU A 33 -15.84 1.98 46.53
C LEU A 33 -15.40 2.15 47.99
N LYS A 34 -14.27 2.82 48.22
CA LYS A 34 -13.79 3.18 49.55
C LYS A 34 -14.76 4.13 50.27
N ASP A 35 -15.29 5.13 49.57
CA ASP A 35 -16.27 6.06 50.11
C ASP A 35 -17.59 5.34 50.48
N CYS A 36 -18.01 4.33 49.70
CA CYS A 36 -19.14 3.47 50.05
C CYS A 36 -18.88 2.69 51.34
N GLU A 37 -17.72 2.04 51.46
CA GLU A 37 -17.33 1.26 52.64
C GLU A 37 -17.34 2.12 53.91
N GLU A 38 -16.74 3.31 53.85
CA GLU A 38 -16.69 4.26 54.97
C GLU A 38 -18.10 4.72 55.37
N SER A 39 -18.92 5.15 54.41
CA SER A 39 -20.29 5.62 54.70
C SER A 39 -21.22 4.55 55.29
N LEU A 40 -20.97 3.27 54.96
CA LEU A 40 -21.69 2.13 55.54
C LEU A 40 -21.26 1.87 56.98
N CYS A 41 -19.95 1.95 57.26
CA CYS A 41 -19.42 1.85 58.63
C CYS A 41 -19.96 2.94 59.54
N ASP A 42 -20.14 4.16 59.00
CA ASP A 42 -20.67 5.31 59.73
C ASP A 42 -22.21 5.32 59.83
N TYR A 43 -22.90 4.31 59.29
CA TYR A 43 -24.36 4.25 59.19
C TYR A 43 -25.00 5.47 58.49
N ASN A 44 -24.25 6.16 57.62
CA ASN A 44 -24.75 7.29 56.85
C ASN A 44 -25.43 6.81 55.56
N ILE A 45 -26.72 6.48 55.67
CA ILE A 45 -27.52 5.91 54.59
C ILE A 45 -27.62 6.86 53.38
N VAL A 46 -27.71 8.17 53.62
CA VAL A 46 -27.88 9.16 52.54
C VAL A 46 -26.61 9.23 51.69
N GLU A 47 -25.44 9.33 52.34
CA GLU A 47 -24.14 9.34 51.67
C GLU A 47 -23.84 8.00 50.99
N SER A 48 -24.12 6.88 51.65
CA SER A 48 -24.02 5.54 51.06
C SER A 48 -24.81 5.45 49.76
N THR A 49 -26.07 5.92 49.77
CA THR A 49 -26.94 5.89 48.58
C THR A 49 -26.36 6.75 47.45
N ALA A 50 -25.84 7.94 47.75
CA ALA A 50 -25.23 8.83 46.75
C ALA A 50 -23.95 8.23 46.14
N ASN A 51 -23.11 7.59 46.96
CA ASN A 51 -21.89 6.93 46.51
C ASN A 51 -22.21 5.73 45.61
N PHE A 52 -23.20 4.91 45.96
CA PHE A 52 -23.67 3.81 45.10
C PHE A 52 -24.22 4.28 43.76
N VAL A 53 -25.00 5.38 43.73
CA VAL A 53 -25.50 5.96 42.47
C VAL A 53 -24.33 6.43 41.60
N SER A 54 -23.36 7.12 42.19
CA SER A 54 -22.16 7.59 41.47
C SER A 54 -21.32 6.43 40.91
N LEU A 55 -21.16 5.37 41.70
CA LEU A 55 -20.46 4.15 41.30
C LEU A 55 -21.16 3.45 40.14
N LYS A 56 -22.50 3.39 40.17
CA LYS A 56 -23.30 2.83 39.07
C LYS A 56 -23.13 3.63 37.79
N GLU A 57 -23.20 4.96 37.85
CA GLU A 57 -23.03 5.82 36.69
C GLU A 57 -21.61 5.74 36.12
N ASN A 58 -20.59 5.69 36.97
CA ASN A 58 -19.22 5.54 36.50
C ASN A 58 -18.95 4.17 35.86
N ASN A 59 -19.51 3.09 36.41
CA ASN A 59 -19.47 1.77 35.77
C ASN A 59 -20.16 1.75 34.40
N LYS A 60 -21.29 2.44 34.25
CA LYS A 60 -21.94 2.57 32.95
C LYS A 60 -21.02 3.24 31.93
N ARG A 61 -20.35 4.34 32.32
CA ARG A 61 -19.35 5.01 31.47
C ARG A 61 -18.19 4.08 31.10
N LEU A 62 -17.69 3.27 32.04
CA LEU A 62 -16.63 2.30 31.75
C LEU A 62 -17.09 1.22 30.76
N ILE A 63 -18.33 0.75 30.85
CA ILE A 63 -18.92 -0.18 29.87
C ILE A 63 -18.98 0.49 28.48
N ASP A 64 -19.44 1.74 28.40
CA ASP A 64 -19.49 2.49 27.14
C ASP A 64 -18.09 2.67 26.53
N LEU A 65 -17.06 2.89 27.36
CA LEU A 65 -15.66 2.94 26.93
C LEU A 65 -15.17 1.58 26.41
N MET A 66 -15.56 0.46 27.04
CA MET A 66 -15.20 -0.89 26.56
C MET A 66 -15.84 -1.21 25.20
N GLU A 67 -17.10 -0.82 24.98
CA GLU A 67 -17.73 -0.95 23.66
C GLU A 67 -17.04 -0.08 22.61
N THR A 68 -16.59 1.11 22.99
CA THR A 68 -15.80 1.97 22.10
C THR A 68 -14.43 1.35 21.77
N GLN A 69 -13.76 0.70 22.73
CA GLN A 69 -12.50 -0.02 22.49
C GLN A 69 -12.71 -1.15 21.48
N LYS A 70 -13.78 -1.93 21.65
CA LYS A 70 -14.12 -3.00 20.72
C LYS A 70 -14.28 -2.48 19.29
N ALA A 71 -14.92 -1.33 19.10
CA ALA A 71 -15.03 -0.72 17.78
C ALA A 71 -13.67 -0.28 17.20
N ILE A 72 -12.75 0.21 18.04
CA ILE A 72 -11.37 0.53 17.62
C ILE A 72 -10.62 -0.74 17.20
N ASP A 73 -10.78 -1.83 17.94
CA ASP A 73 -10.15 -3.12 17.63
C ASP A 73 -10.68 -3.68 16.29
N GLU A 74 -11.99 -3.60 16.07
CA GLU A 74 -12.63 -3.97 14.79
C GLU A 74 -12.07 -3.15 13.61
N ASP A 75 -11.98 -1.82 13.76
CA ASP A 75 -11.38 -0.93 12.76
C ASP A 75 -9.91 -1.30 12.48
N LEU A 76 -9.15 -1.66 13.52
CA LEU A 76 -7.75 -2.07 13.41
C LEU A 76 -7.60 -3.40 12.66
N PHE A 77 -8.47 -4.39 12.91
CA PHE A 77 -8.47 -5.65 12.18
C PHE A 77 -8.76 -5.44 10.70
N ILE A 78 -9.74 -4.61 10.37
CA ILE A 78 -10.06 -4.26 8.97
C ILE A 78 -8.85 -3.62 8.27
N LEU A 79 -8.17 -2.68 8.92
CA LEU A 79 -6.96 -2.06 8.39
C LEU A 79 -5.83 -3.09 8.19
N ALA A 80 -5.64 -4.00 9.15
CA ALA A 80 -4.64 -5.06 9.07
C ALA A 80 -4.89 -6.03 7.90
N GLU A 81 -6.14 -6.47 7.70
CA GLU A 81 -6.53 -7.32 6.56
C GLU A 81 -6.30 -6.63 5.21
N ALA A 82 -6.64 -5.34 5.12
CA ALA A 82 -6.41 -4.55 3.92
C ALA A 82 -4.90 -4.41 3.60
N LEU A 83 -4.07 -4.16 4.62
CA LEU A 83 -2.62 -4.09 4.47
C LEU A 83 -2.02 -5.44 4.10
N LEU A 84 -2.47 -6.54 4.72
CA LEU A 84 -2.01 -7.89 4.39
C LEU A 84 -2.34 -8.25 2.94
N SER A 85 -3.59 -8.03 2.52
CA SER A 85 -4.03 -8.27 1.14
C SER A 85 -3.20 -7.46 0.14
N LYS A 86 -2.84 -6.22 0.47
CA LYS A 86 -1.98 -5.37 -0.36
C LYS A 86 -0.56 -5.92 -0.45
N LEU A 87 0.01 -6.38 0.66
CA LEU A 87 1.33 -7.01 0.71
C LEU A 87 1.37 -8.29 -0.11
N GLU A 88 0.37 -9.18 0.03
CA GLU A 88 0.26 -10.41 -0.75
C GLU A 88 0.18 -10.11 -2.25
N ASN A 89 -0.63 -9.12 -2.66
CA ASN A 89 -0.71 -8.68 -4.05
C ASN A 89 0.64 -8.13 -4.54
N GLN A 90 1.32 -7.30 -3.74
CA GLN A 90 2.65 -6.78 -4.08
C GLN A 90 3.70 -7.87 -4.19
N GLU A 91 3.66 -8.88 -3.33
CA GLU A 91 4.57 -10.03 -3.37
C GLU A 91 4.40 -10.81 -4.68
N VAL A 92 3.15 -11.16 -5.04
CA VAL A 92 2.85 -11.83 -6.32
C VAL A 92 3.33 -10.98 -7.49
N LEU A 93 3.00 -9.68 -7.49
CA LEU A 93 3.40 -8.76 -8.57
C LEU A 93 4.92 -8.58 -8.68
N SER A 94 5.65 -8.57 -7.56
CA SER A 94 7.11 -8.45 -7.54
C SER A 94 7.77 -9.73 -8.05
N ASN A 95 7.38 -10.87 -7.50
CA ASN A 95 8.01 -12.16 -7.79
C ASN A 95 7.92 -12.52 -9.28
N TYR A 96 6.74 -12.36 -9.89
CA TYR A 96 6.56 -12.74 -11.29
C TYR A 96 7.06 -11.67 -12.29
N ARG A 97 7.15 -10.39 -11.90
CA ARG A 97 7.67 -9.32 -12.78
C ARG A 97 9.08 -9.62 -13.29
N ASP A 98 9.93 -10.17 -12.43
CA ASP A 98 11.32 -10.43 -12.77
C ASP A 98 11.43 -11.63 -13.72
N TRP A 99 10.65 -12.68 -13.50
CA TRP A 99 10.51 -13.81 -14.44
C TRP A 99 10.01 -13.38 -15.82
N ILE A 100 9.02 -12.49 -15.90
CA ILE A 100 8.55 -11.92 -17.16
C ILE A 100 9.67 -11.11 -17.83
N SER A 101 10.49 -10.41 -17.04
CA SER A 101 11.64 -9.66 -17.57
C SER A 101 12.72 -10.58 -18.13
N TYR A 102 13.00 -11.71 -17.49
CA TYR A 102 13.89 -12.74 -18.04
C TYR A 102 13.32 -13.37 -19.30
N PHE A 103 12.02 -13.69 -19.31
CA PHE A 103 11.35 -14.20 -20.49
C PHE A 103 11.39 -13.25 -21.69
N ASN A 104 11.20 -11.95 -21.46
CA ASN A 104 11.34 -10.93 -22.50
C ASN A 104 12.76 -10.84 -23.07
N LYS A 105 13.80 -11.09 -22.25
CA LYS A 105 15.18 -11.16 -22.76
C LYS A 105 15.40 -12.37 -23.66
N PHE A 106 14.77 -13.50 -23.34
CA PHE A 106 14.79 -14.70 -24.18
C PHE A 106 14.09 -14.43 -25.52
N LEU A 107 12.87 -13.89 -25.52
CA LEU A 107 12.14 -13.54 -26.76
C LEU A 107 12.91 -12.54 -27.62
N ARG A 108 13.61 -11.58 -27.01
CA ARG A 108 14.49 -10.64 -27.71
C ARG A 108 15.67 -11.32 -28.42
N ALA A 109 16.14 -12.46 -27.92
CA ALA A 109 17.22 -13.22 -28.55
C ALA A 109 16.71 -14.08 -29.72
N GLU A 110 15.45 -14.53 -29.67
CA GLU A 110 14.81 -15.33 -30.73
C GLU A 110 14.34 -14.49 -31.93
N LEU A 111 14.07 -13.20 -31.71
CA LEU A 111 13.61 -12.27 -32.74
C LEU A 111 14.72 -11.31 -33.13
N ASP A 112 14.72 -10.81 -34.37
CA ASP A 112 15.60 -9.69 -34.71
C ASP A 112 15.25 -8.46 -33.86
N ALA A 113 16.26 -7.64 -33.60
CA ALA A 113 16.12 -6.52 -32.66
C ALA A 113 14.98 -5.56 -33.03
N ASN A 114 14.82 -5.24 -34.33
CA ASN A 114 13.81 -4.29 -34.79
C ASN A 114 12.40 -4.88 -34.64
N THR A 115 12.20 -6.14 -35.03
CA THR A 115 10.93 -6.86 -34.85
C THR A 115 10.56 -6.95 -33.37
N TRP A 116 11.51 -7.34 -32.51
CA TRP A 116 11.28 -7.37 -31.06
C TRP A 116 10.82 -6.01 -30.53
N PHE A 117 11.54 -4.93 -30.85
CA PHE A 117 11.19 -3.61 -30.34
C PHE A 117 9.80 -3.14 -30.79
N LYS A 118 9.45 -3.39 -32.06
CA LYS A 118 8.14 -3.00 -32.60
C LYS A 118 7.01 -3.87 -32.04
N ALA A 119 7.20 -5.19 -31.98
CA ALA A 119 6.21 -6.11 -31.41
C ALA A 119 5.99 -5.84 -29.91
N GLN A 120 7.08 -5.69 -29.14
CA GLN A 120 7.00 -5.35 -27.72
C GLN A 120 6.25 -4.04 -27.52
N ARG A 121 6.60 -2.99 -28.28
CA ARG A 121 5.92 -1.70 -28.20
C ARG A 121 4.43 -1.82 -28.52
N ALA A 122 4.07 -2.56 -29.55
CA ALA A 122 2.67 -2.79 -29.96
C ALA A 122 1.88 -3.50 -28.83
N VAL A 123 2.42 -4.57 -28.25
CA VAL A 123 1.81 -5.27 -27.10
C VAL A 123 1.63 -4.31 -25.92
N TYR A 124 2.68 -3.61 -25.52
CA TYR A 124 2.61 -2.66 -24.40
C TYR A 124 1.58 -1.55 -24.67
N ASN A 125 1.54 -0.99 -25.88
CA ASN A 125 0.55 0.02 -26.27
C ASN A 125 -0.87 -0.52 -26.20
N LYS A 126 -1.11 -1.73 -26.74
CA LYS A 126 -2.43 -2.36 -26.71
C LYS A 126 -2.92 -2.53 -25.28
N ILE A 127 -2.09 -3.10 -24.41
CA ILE A 127 -2.46 -3.41 -23.02
C ILE A 127 -2.61 -2.12 -22.19
N ALA A 128 -1.68 -1.18 -22.29
CA ALA A 128 -1.75 0.08 -21.55
C ALA A 128 -2.98 0.91 -21.92
N ASN A 129 -3.37 0.93 -23.20
CA ASN A 129 -4.52 1.69 -23.70
C ASN A 129 -5.81 0.86 -23.82
N LYS A 130 -5.81 -0.39 -23.34
CA LYS A 130 -6.96 -1.32 -23.39
C LYS A 130 -7.55 -1.48 -24.80
N LEU A 131 -6.70 -1.50 -25.82
CA LEU A 131 -7.13 -1.67 -27.22
C LEU A 131 -7.49 -3.12 -27.50
N VAL A 132 -8.49 -3.33 -28.36
CA VAL A 132 -8.93 -4.68 -28.76
C VAL A 132 -7.97 -5.28 -29.78
N ASN A 133 -7.53 -4.49 -30.77
CA ASN A 133 -6.72 -4.93 -31.90
C ASN A 133 -5.41 -4.15 -31.99
N TYR A 134 -4.43 -4.76 -32.65
CA TYR A 134 -3.18 -4.10 -33.07
C TYR A 134 -3.42 -3.22 -34.29
N ALA A 135 -2.60 -2.18 -34.46
CA ALA A 135 -2.64 -1.36 -35.67
C ALA A 135 -2.21 -2.17 -36.91
N GLU A 136 -2.67 -1.77 -38.09
CA GLU A 136 -2.31 -2.46 -39.34
C GLU A 136 -0.79 -2.50 -39.55
N SER A 137 -0.11 -1.41 -39.22
CA SER A 137 1.36 -1.28 -39.29
C SER A 137 2.12 -2.13 -38.28
N GLU A 138 1.43 -2.72 -37.29
CA GLU A 138 2.03 -3.56 -36.25
C GLU A 138 1.86 -5.05 -36.56
N LYS A 139 0.93 -5.43 -37.45
CA LYS A 139 0.55 -6.84 -37.68
C LYS A 139 1.70 -7.76 -38.05
N GLU A 140 2.60 -7.31 -38.93
CA GLU A 140 3.76 -8.11 -39.35
C GLU A 140 4.64 -8.49 -38.15
N TYR A 141 4.95 -7.52 -37.28
CA TYR A 141 5.78 -7.74 -36.10
C TYR A 141 5.08 -8.61 -35.05
N ILE A 142 3.76 -8.46 -34.90
CA ILE A 142 2.96 -9.29 -34.01
C ILE A 142 2.90 -10.73 -34.52
N LEU A 143 2.80 -10.95 -35.82
CA LEU A 143 2.81 -12.29 -36.41
C LEU A 143 4.14 -13.01 -36.17
N GLU A 144 5.28 -12.30 -36.29
CA GLU A 144 6.59 -12.87 -35.96
C GLU A 144 6.71 -13.21 -34.47
N LEU A 145 6.23 -12.33 -33.59
CA LEU A 145 6.16 -12.62 -32.15
C LEU A 145 5.28 -13.85 -31.87
N GLU A 146 4.12 -13.96 -32.52
CA GLU A 146 3.21 -15.09 -32.35
C GLU A 146 3.85 -16.42 -32.79
N LYS A 147 4.62 -16.42 -33.88
CA LYS A 147 5.42 -17.59 -34.30
C LYS A 147 6.44 -17.99 -33.23
N ALA A 148 7.19 -17.03 -32.70
CA ALA A 148 8.19 -17.29 -31.65
C ALA A 148 7.52 -17.85 -30.38
N LEU A 149 6.38 -17.30 -29.97
CA LEU A 149 5.60 -17.79 -28.83
C LEU A 149 5.04 -19.21 -29.08
N LYS A 150 4.60 -19.50 -30.30
CA LYS A 150 4.09 -20.83 -30.67
C LYS A 150 5.15 -21.93 -30.50
N ASN A 151 6.42 -21.64 -30.78
CA ASN A 151 7.52 -22.60 -30.62
C ASN A 151 7.68 -23.08 -29.17
N ILE A 152 7.30 -22.24 -28.20
CA ILE A 152 7.33 -22.54 -26.77
C ILE A 152 5.93 -22.83 -26.19
N LYS A 153 4.95 -23.14 -27.07
CA LYS A 153 3.56 -23.47 -26.71
C LYS A 153 2.84 -22.38 -25.92
N MET A 154 3.18 -21.11 -26.17
CA MET A 154 2.50 -19.95 -25.59
C MET A 154 1.66 -19.24 -26.65
N THR A 155 0.48 -18.79 -26.29
CA THR A 155 -0.34 -17.95 -27.18
C THR A 155 0.00 -16.48 -27.01
N LEU A 156 -0.29 -15.66 -28.03
CA LEU A 156 -0.15 -14.21 -27.92
C LEU A 156 -1.00 -13.64 -26.77
N TYR A 157 -2.20 -14.18 -26.55
CA TYR A 157 -3.05 -13.80 -25.43
C TYR A 157 -2.42 -14.09 -24.06
N GLN A 158 -1.82 -15.27 -23.87
CA GLN A 158 -1.12 -15.58 -22.62
C GLN A 158 0.05 -14.61 -22.38
N TYR A 159 0.80 -14.28 -23.43
CA TYR A 159 1.86 -13.28 -23.34
C TYR A 159 1.33 -11.89 -22.99
N GLU A 160 0.22 -11.45 -23.61
CA GLU A 160 -0.46 -10.20 -23.26
C GLU A 160 -0.86 -10.14 -21.78
N VAL A 161 -1.33 -11.25 -21.20
CA VAL A 161 -1.65 -11.35 -19.76
C VAL A 161 -0.39 -11.19 -18.90
N LEU A 162 0.76 -11.75 -19.32
CA LEU A 162 2.04 -11.53 -18.62
C LEU A 162 2.45 -10.05 -18.66
N ILE A 163 2.30 -9.39 -19.81
CA ILE A 163 2.59 -7.95 -19.92
C ILE A 163 1.63 -7.12 -19.06
N LEU A 164 0.35 -7.50 -18.99
CA LEU A 164 -0.61 -6.87 -18.09
C LEU A 164 -0.20 -7.01 -16.62
N LEU A 165 0.26 -8.19 -16.18
CA LEU A 165 0.78 -8.39 -14.83
C LEU A 165 1.95 -7.45 -14.55
N LYS A 166 2.91 -7.37 -15.48
CA LYS A 166 4.07 -6.48 -15.35
C LYS A 166 3.66 -5.00 -15.30
N LEU A 167 2.68 -4.58 -16.08
CA LEU A 167 2.14 -3.21 -16.03
C LEU A 167 1.43 -2.93 -14.70
N LYS A 168 0.62 -3.86 -14.20
CA LYS A 168 -0.02 -3.76 -12.87
C LYS A 168 1.02 -3.63 -11.76
N SER A 169 2.09 -4.44 -11.81
CA SER A 169 3.21 -4.36 -10.89
C SER A 169 3.81 -2.95 -10.87
N ASN A 170 4.14 -2.40 -12.04
CA ASN A 170 4.68 -1.05 -12.12
C ASN A 170 3.73 0.01 -11.53
N ILE A 171 2.43 -0.07 -11.79
CA ILE A 171 1.44 0.87 -11.23
C ILE A 171 1.38 0.73 -9.71
N GLU A 172 1.32 -0.50 -9.18
CA GLU A 172 1.23 -0.75 -7.74
C GLU A 172 2.47 -0.23 -6.98
N PHE A 173 3.67 -0.39 -7.57
CA PHE A 173 4.91 0.06 -6.94
C PHE A 173 5.22 1.55 -7.13
N HIS A 174 4.76 2.16 -8.23
CA HIS A 174 5.13 3.54 -8.59
C HIS A 174 3.99 4.56 -8.49
N GLY A 175 2.74 4.12 -8.30
CA GLY A 175 1.54 4.96 -8.18
C GLY A 175 1.03 5.56 -9.51
N ASP A 176 1.92 5.74 -10.49
CA ASP A 176 1.61 6.15 -11.86
C ASP A 176 2.35 5.25 -12.86
N VAL A 177 1.82 5.13 -14.08
CA VAL A 177 2.38 4.35 -15.19
C VAL A 177 3.79 4.83 -15.55
N ARG A 178 4.12 6.11 -15.27
CA ARG A 178 5.43 6.71 -15.49
C ARG A 178 5.76 7.77 -14.45
N GLN A 179 6.56 7.40 -13.45
CA GLN A 179 7.27 8.40 -12.64
C GLN A 179 8.16 9.26 -13.55
N THR A 180 8.01 10.58 -13.49
CA THR A 180 8.89 11.49 -14.23
C THR A 180 10.27 11.57 -13.57
N LYS A 181 11.28 12.01 -14.33
CA LYS A 181 12.62 12.22 -13.78
C LYS A 181 12.61 13.19 -12.60
N THR A 182 11.89 14.30 -12.69
CA THR A 182 11.76 15.29 -11.60
C THR A 182 11.14 14.65 -10.35
N GLN A 183 10.04 13.91 -10.51
CA GLN A 183 9.41 13.19 -9.39
C GLN A 183 10.34 12.13 -8.77
N ALA A 184 11.28 11.56 -9.53
CA ALA A 184 12.28 10.63 -9.00
C ALA A 184 13.41 11.38 -8.26
N GLN A 185 13.82 12.54 -8.76
CA GLN A 185 14.83 13.39 -8.11
C GLN A 185 14.34 13.94 -6.77
N ASP A 186 13.11 14.46 -6.70
CA ASP A 186 12.54 15.03 -5.47
C ASP A 186 12.49 14.00 -4.32
N LYS A 187 12.30 12.72 -4.66
CA LYS A 187 12.28 11.64 -3.66
C LYS A 187 13.66 11.31 -3.08
N LEU A 188 14.77 11.66 -3.75
CA LEU A 188 16.12 11.39 -3.23
C LEU A 188 16.38 12.08 -1.89
N ASP A 189 15.77 13.24 -1.66
CA ASP A 189 15.92 13.98 -0.40
C ASP A 189 15.14 13.34 0.75
N SER A 190 14.15 12.52 0.43
CA SER A 190 13.32 11.78 1.40
C SER A 190 13.84 10.38 1.74
N PHE A 191 15.05 10.02 1.30
CA PHE A 191 15.58 8.66 1.49
C PHE A 191 15.75 8.31 2.98
N PRO A 192 15.31 7.11 3.39
CA PRO A 192 15.63 6.55 4.70
C PRO A 192 17.14 6.53 4.97
N LYS A 193 17.54 6.61 6.25
CA LYS A 193 18.96 6.69 6.67
C LYS A 193 19.81 5.56 6.09
N ASP A 194 19.26 4.35 6.07
CA ASP A 194 19.88 3.13 5.55
C ASP A 194 20.04 3.12 4.02
N MET A 195 19.30 3.96 3.29
CA MET A 195 19.38 4.07 1.84
C MET A 195 20.22 5.26 1.36
N GLN A 196 20.74 6.10 2.27
CA GLN A 196 21.50 7.31 1.92
C GLN A 196 22.74 7.03 1.06
N ILE A 197 23.32 5.83 1.17
CA ILE A 197 24.47 5.41 0.35
C ILE A 197 24.18 5.46 -1.16
N PHE A 198 22.91 5.29 -1.57
CA PHE A 198 22.50 5.29 -2.98
C PHE A 198 22.26 6.69 -3.54
N LYS A 199 22.18 7.72 -2.68
CA LYS A 199 21.81 9.08 -3.08
C LYS A 199 22.78 9.66 -4.10
N ASN A 200 24.08 9.65 -3.79
CA ASN A 200 25.11 10.26 -4.64
C ASN A 200 25.22 9.56 -6.02
N PRO A 201 25.29 8.22 -6.11
CA PRO A 201 25.25 7.52 -7.40
C PRO A 201 24.01 7.83 -8.23
N LEU A 202 22.82 7.92 -7.62
CA LEU A 202 21.59 8.24 -8.33
C LEU A 202 21.55 9.71 -8.81
N GLN A 203 22.07 10.66 -8.02
CA GLN A 203 22.24 12.04 -8.48
C GLN A 203 23.15 12.11 -9.70
N GLN A 204 24.28 11.42 -9.68
CA GLN A 204 25.19 11.36 -10.82
C GLN A 204 24.55 10.71 -12.06
N LEU A 205 23.75 9.66 -11.88
CA LEU A 205 22.96 9.07 -12.95
C LEU A 205 22.06 10.12 -13.61
N PHE A 206 21.31 10.89 -12.82
CA PHE A 206 20.42 11.91 -13.35
C PHE A 206 21.17 13.01 -14.11
N SER A 207 22.28 13.53 -13.57
CA SER A 207 23.11 14.52 -14.28
C SER A 207 23.69 13.98 -15.58
N SER A 208 24.09 12.70 -15.60
CA SER A 208 24.59 12.04 -16.82
C SER A 208 23.51 11.91 -17.88
N LEU A 209 22.27 11.58 -17.48
CA LEU A 209 21.13 11.52 -18.39
C LEU A 209 20.82 12.89 -19.01
N ASP A 210 20.96 14.00 -18.27
CA ASP A 210 20.80 15.37 -18.83
C ASP A 210 21.85 15.68 -19.88
N ALA A 211 23.11 15.31 -19.63
CA ALA A 211 24.20 15.55 -20.56
C ALA A 211 24.07 14.73 -21.86
N LEU A 212 23.56 13.49 -21.76
CA LEU A 212 23.47 12.55 -22.89
C LEU A 212 22.17 12.66 -23.69
N MET A 213 21.08 13.18 -23.10
CA MET A 213 19.76 13.28 -23.75
C MET A 213 19.15 14.69 -23.60
N PRO A 214 19.76 15.74 -24.19
CA PRO A 214 19.32 17.12 -24.00
C PRO A 214 17.90 17.44 -24.52
N TYR A 215 17.26 16.53 -25.27
CA TYR A 215 15.96 16.77 -25.93
C TYR A 215 14.74 16.09 -25.28
N GLN A 216 14.87 15.45 -24.12
CA GLN A 216 13.72 14.79 -23.46
C GLN A 216 13.02 15.64 -22.38
N GLN A 217 13.32 16.94 -22.28
CA GLN A 217 12.85 17.79 -21.19
C GLN A 217 11.33 18.12 -21.18
N ASN A 218 10.52 17.65 -22.13
CA ASN A 218 9.10 18.03 -22.24
C ASN A 218 8.11 16.89 -22.57
N LYS A 219 8.22 15.70 -21.94
CA LYS A 219 7.10 14.74 -21.86
C LYS A 219 7.11 13.92 -20.57
#